data_AF-A0A435XL79-F1
#
_entry.id   AF-A0A435XL79-F1
#
_cell.length_a   1.000
_cell.length_b   1.000
_cell.length_c   1.000
_cell.angle_alpha   90.00
_cell.angle_beta   90.00
_cell.angle_gamma   90.00
#
_symmetry.space_group_name_H-M   'P 1'
#
loop_
_entity.id
_entity.type
_entity.pdbx_description
1 polymer ?
#
loop_
_entity_poly.entity_id
_entity_poly.type
_entity_poly.pdbx_seq_one_letter_code
_entity_poly.pdbx_strand_id
1 'polypeptide(L)'
;LLVELHGDLVHDTGMRRRLSLGFRELRAIDGEATDTPAALLTIAIVHAAGGHKFHRLQLCIDVLQGVRALQSPEAEARLFDAARMTGIELELAVVLNVTGQLFEESRALELAGRIKPDLSIRLARRLITTNTLLGVNSRDKLGSRLRRDAFRWIQRLAKARPQVA
;
A
#
# COMPACT_ATOMS: atom_id res chain seq x y z
N LEU A 1 21.34 -5.01 13.63
CA LEU A 1 20.63 -3.78 13.21
C LEU A 1 20.57 -3.80 11.69
N LEU A 2 19.39 -3.77 11.08
CA LEU A 2 19.24 -3.61 9.63
C LEU A 2 18.95 -2.13 9.38
N VAL A 3 19.76 -1.47 8.55
CA VAL A 3 19.54 -0.11 8.10
C VAL A 3 19.32 -0.18 6.59
N GLU A 4 18.13 0.21 6.12
CA GLU A 4 17.77 0.18 4.71
C GLU A 4 17.70 1.61 4.18
N LEU A 5 18.57 1.95 3.22
CA LEU A 5 18.70 3.30 2.69
C LEU A 5 18.05 3.39 1.31
N HIS A 6 17.07 4.28 1.18
CA HIS A 6 16.24 4.40 -0.01
C HIS A 6 16.27 5.83 -0.56
N GLY A 7 16.48 5.98 -1.87
CA GLY A 7 16.25 7.25 -2.57
C GLY A 7 14.77 7.44 -2.95
N ASP A 8 14.18 6.38 -3.49
CA ASP A 8 12.75 6.21 -3.72
C ASP A 8 12.42 4.76 -3.37
N LEU A 9 11.39 4.55 -2.55
CA LEU A 9 10.96 3.23 -2.10
C LEU A 9 10.44 2.34 -3.24
N VAL A 10 10.25 2.93 -4.43
CA VAL A 10 9.81 2.25 -5.64
C VAL A 10 11.01 1.98 -6.55
N HIS A 11 11.43 0.71 -6.63
CA HIS A 11 12.59 0.32 -7.42
C HIS A 11 12.25 -0.11 -8.86
N ASP A 12 11.03 -0.58 -9.10
CA ASP A 12 10.58 -0.98 -10.45
C ASP A 12 10.38 0.26 -11.33
N THR A 13 11.21 0.39 -12.37
CA THR A 13 11.23 1.55 -13.28
C THR A 13 9.91 1.71 -14.06
N GLY A 14 9.23 0.61 -14.37
CA GLY A 14 7.91 0.64 -15.01
C GLY A 14 6.82 1.20 -14.10
N MET A 15 6.92 0.96 -12.79
CA MET A 15 5.99 1.46 -11.79
C MET A 15 6.25 2.89 -11.34
N ARG A 16 7.49 3.40 -11.47
CA ARG A 16 7.83 4.78 -11.11
C ARG A 16 6.99 5.84 -11.83
N ARG A 17 6.47 5.53 -13.01
CA ARG A 17 5.54 6.42 -13.73
C ARG A 17 4.19 6.56 -13.05
N ARG A 18 3.80 5.59 -12.22
CA ARG A 18 2.53 5.60 -11.49
C ARG A 18 2.70 5.93 -10.03
N LEU A 19 3.69 5.36 -9.35
CA LEU A 19 3.88 5.58 -7.93
C LEU A 19 5.35 5.86 -7.59
N SER A 20 5.54 6.77 -6.65
CA SER A 20 6.85 7.27 -6.23
C SER A 20 6.73 7.71 -4.79
N LEU A 21 7.67 7.28 -3.96
CA LEU A 21 7.77 7.69 -2.57
C LEU A 21 9.24 7.91 -2.25
N GLY A 22 9.72 9.11 -2.61
CA GLY A 22 11.06 9.58 -2.30
C GLY A 22 11.07 10.54 -1.12
N PHE A 23 12.24 11.14 -0.89
CA PHE A 23 12.43 12.08 0.23
C PHE A 23 11.49 13.29 0.17
N ARG A 24 11.25 13.85 -1.02
CA ARG A 24 10.35 15.01 -1.19
C ARG A 24 8.92 14.67 -0.79
N GLU A 25 8.42 13.53 -1.24
CA GLU A 25 7.09 13.06 -0.85
C GLU A 25 7.01 12.77 0.65
N LEU A 26 7.99 12.08 1.23
CA LEU A 26 7.99 11.78 2.67
C LEU A 26 7.98 13.06 3.52
N ARG A 27 8.82 14.04 3.18
CA ARG A 27 8.84 15.33 3.88
C ARG A 27 7.51 16.07 3.76
N ALA A 28 6.84 15.99 2.62
CA ALA A 28 5.53 16.60 2.44
C ALA A 28 4.43 15.92 3.29
N ILE A 29 4.55 14.62 3.55
CA ILE A 29 3.62 13.87 4.41
C ILE A 29 3.84 14.21 5.89
N ASP A 30 5.10 14.24 6.32
CA ASP A 30 5.50 14.49 7.71
C ASP A 30 5.40 15.97 8.13
N GLY A 31 5.54 16.90 7.17
CA GLY A 31 5.63 18.32 7.46
C GLY A 31 6.92 18.67 8.22
N GLU A 32 6.79 19.30 9.38
CA GLU A 32 7.92 19.66 10.26
C GLU A 32 8.30 18.56 11.26
N ALA A 33 7.51 17.47 11.32
CA ALA A 33 7.79 16.33 12.19
C ALA A 33 8.60 15.25 11.46
N THR A 34 8.92 14.16 12.15
CA THR A 34 9.45 12.91 11.55
C THR A 34 8.67 11.73 12.09
N ASP A 35 8.59 10.65 11.31
CA ASP A 35 7.96 9.39 11.70
C ASP A 35 6.48 9.55 12.09
N THR A 36 5.75 10.42 11.40
CA THR A 36 4.31 10.57 11.66
C THR A 36 3.57 9.28 11.30
N PRO A 37 2.44 8.96 11.96
CA PRO A 37 1.65 7.76 11.64
C PRO A 37 1.25 7.68 10.16
N ALA A 38 0.95 8.81 9.53
CA ALA A 38 0.61 8.86 8.11
C ALA A 38 1.80 8.50 7.21
N ALA A 39 3.01 8.99 7.51
CA ALA A 39 4.22 8.66 6.77
C ALA A 39 4.61 7.19 6.95
N LEU A 40 4.65 6.70 8.19
CA LEU A 40 4.98 5.30 8.48
C LEU A 40 4.01 4.32 7.81
N LEU A 41 2.71 4.60 7.86
CA LEU A 41 1.71 3.78 7.19
C LEU A 41 1.85 3.84 5.66
N THR A 42 2.15 5.01 5.11
CA THR A 42 2.42 5.17 3.66
C THR A 42 3.62 4.33 3.22
N ILE A 43 4.71 4.32 4.00
CA ILE A 43 5.88 3.47 3.76
C ILE A 43 5.50 1.98 3.80
N ALA A 44 4.79 1.55 4.85
CA ALA A 44 4.38 0.16 5.01
C ALA A 44 3.54 -0.35 3.83
N ILE A 45 2.63 0.48 3.31
CA ILE A 45 1.80 0.17 2.14
C ILE A 45 2.65 0.03 0.88
N VAL A 46 3.56 0.97 0.64
CA VAL A 46 4.45 0.93 -0.53
C VAL A 46 5.37 -0.29 -0.46
N HIS A 47 5.89 -0.64 0.70
CA HIS A 47 6.66 -1.87 0.88
C HIS A 47 5.81 -3.12 0.62
N ALA A 48 4.61 -3.19 1.20
CA ALA A 48 3.70 -4.33 1.04
C ALA A 48 3.35 -4.58 -0.44
N ALA A 49 2.83 -3.57 -1.13
CA ALA A 49 2.24 -3.73 -2.46
C ALA A 49 3.16 -3.26 -3.60
N GLY A 50 3.96 -2.22 -3.38
CA GLY A 50 4.89 -1.67 -4.37
C GLY A 50 6.18 -2.50 -4.47
N GLY A 51 6.90 -2.64 -3.36
CA GLY A 51 8.22 -3.29 -3.32
C GLY A 51 8.17 -4.81 -3.30
N HIS A 52 7.39 -5.41 -2.41
CA HIS A 52 7.48 -6.85 -2.12
C HIS A 52 6.28 -7.68 -2.54
N LYS A 53 5.35 -7.16 -3.34
CA LYS A 53 4.18 -7.90 -3.88
C LYS A 53 3.49 -8.82 -2.85
N PHE A 54 3.37 -8.41 -1.59
CA PHE A 54 2.81 -9.22 -0.50
C PHE A 54 3.54 -10.56 -0.22
N HIS A 55 4.85 -10.65 -0.49
CA HIS A 55 5.62 -11.88 -0.24
C HIS A 55 5.83 -12.20 1.24
N ARG A 56 5.58 -11.26 2.16
CA ARG A 56 5.78 -11.43 3.60
C ARG A 56 4.57 -10.92 4.38
N LEU A 57 4.06 -11.75 5.30
CA LEU A 57 3.01 -11.37 6.25
C LEU A 57 3.43 -10.22 7.16
N GLN A 58 4.73 -10.10 7.44
CA GLN A 58 5.32 -9.00 8.21
C GLN A 58 4.83 -7.62 7.71
N LEU A 59 4.72 -7.44 6.40
CA LEU A 59 4.29 -6.16 5.82
C LEU A 59 2.81 -5.85 6.10
N CYS A 60 1.97 -6.87 6.31
CA CYS A 60 0.59 -6.66 6.75
C CYS A 60 0.51 -6.32 8.25
N ILE A 61 1.48 -6.80 9.06
CA ILE A 61 1.62 -6.42 10.47
C ILE A 61 2.06 -4.96 10.58
N ASP A 62 3.02 -4.52 9.76
CA ASP A 62 3.48 -3.13 9.74
C ASP A 62 2.31 -2.18 9.39
N VAL A 63 1.46 -2.58 8.44
CA VAL A 63 0.23 -1.84 8.09
C VAL A 63 -0.76 -1.85 9.25
N LEU A 64 -0.98 -2.99 9.92
CA LEU A 64 -1.88 -3.08 11.07
C LEU A 64 -1.44 -2.14 12.19
N GLN A 65 -0.14 -2.10 12.49
CA GLN A 65 0.44 -1.19 13.47
C GLN A 65 0.25 0.26 13.06
N GLY A 66 0.50 0.59 11.78
CA GLY A 66 0.26 1.94 11.24
C GLY A 66 -1.20 2.37 11.33
N VAL A 67 -2.15 1.49 11.02
CA VAL A 67 -3.60 1.77 11.16
C VAL A 67 -3.96 2.06 12.61
N ARG A 68 -3.44 1.29 13.57
CA ARG A 68 -3.71 1.50 15.01
C ARG A 68 -3.09 2.76 15.57
N ALA A 69 -1.96 3.20 15.01
CA ALA A 69 -1.31 4.46 15.35
C ALA A 69 -2.00 5.69 14.72
N LEU A 70 -2.86 5.48 13.71
CA LEU A 70 -3.58 6.55 13.01
C LEU A 70 -4.83 6.97 13.79
N GLN A 71 -4.62 7.70 14.88
CA GLN A 71 -5.67 7.98 15.87
C GLN A 71 -6.45 9.30 15.66
N SER A 72 -6.04 10.13 14.71
CA SER A 72 -6.66 11.45 14.49
C SER A 72 -7.21 11.63 13.06
N PRO A 73 -8.34 12.35 12.89
CA PRO A 73 -8.88 12.67 11.56
C PRO A 73 -7.90 13.43 10.66
N GLU A 74 -7.04 14.27 11.24
CA GLU A 74 -6.01 15.03 10.52
C GLU A 74 -4.93 14.09 9.97
N ALA A 75 -4.50 13.10 10.76
CA ALA A 75 -3.55 12.11 10.31
C ALA A 75 -4.13 11.24 9.19
N GLU A 76 -5.42 10.91 9.26
CA GLU A 76 -6.13 10.22 8.18
C GLU A 76 -6.23 11.07 6.90
N ALA A 77 -6.57 12.36 7.03
CA ALA A 77 -6.58 13.27 5.90
C ALA A 77 -5.20 13.31 5.23
N ARG A 78 -4.13 13.44 6.02
CA ARG A 78 -2.75 13.38 5.53
C ARG A 78 -2.42 12.05 4.84
N LEU A 79 -2.91 10.91 5.34
CA LEU A 79 -2.74 9.63 4.65
C LEU A 79 -3.41 9.63 3.27
N PHE A 80 -4.63 10.16 3.15
CA PHE A 80 -5.31 10.23 1.86
C PHE A 80 -4.66 11.24 0.90
N ASP A 81 -4.16 12.36 1.41
CA ASP A 81 -3.35 13.30 0.63
C ASP A 81 -2.04 12.67 0.17
N ALA A 82 -1.35 11.95 1.06
CA ALA A 82 -0.17 11.16 0.75
C ALA A 82 -0.46 10.17 -0.37
N ALA A 83 -1.59 9.46 -0.29
CA ALA A 83 -1.99 8.47 -1.27
C ALA A 83 -2.19 9.06 -2.66
N ARG A 84 -2.87 10.20 -2.75
CA ARG A 84 -3.07 10.95 -4.00
C ARG A 84 -1.76 11.49 -4.56
N MET A 85 -0.97 12.14 -3.71
CA MET A 85 0.31 12.75 -4.08
C MET A 85 1.29 11.71 -4.63
N THR A 86 1.35 10.54 -4.01
CA THR A 86 2.30 9.46 -4.35
C THR A 86 1.74 8.47 -5.38
N GLY A 87 0.45 8.55 -5.72
CA GLY A 87 -0.21 7.70 -6.70
C GLY A 87 -0.52 6.28 -6.21
N ILE A 88 -0.58 6.07 -4.88
CA ILE A 88 -0.72 4.74 -4.26
C ILE A 88 -2.15 4.41 -3.82
N GLU A 89 -3.17 5.12 -4.30
CA GLU A 89 -4.58 4.92 -3.87
C GLU A 89 -5.05 3.47 -4.07
N LEU A 90 -4.63 2.83 -5.17
CA LEU A 90 -4.90 1.41 -5.43
C LEU A 90 -4.24 0.52 -4.37
N GLU A 91 -2.96 0.74 -4.08
CA GLU A 91 -2.19 -0.01 -3.08
C GLU A 91 -2.83 0.14 -1.71
N LEU A 92 -3.11 1.38 -1.29
CA LEU A 92 -3.75 1.72 -0.03
C LEU A 92 -5.09 0.95 0.09
N ALA A 93 -5.94 1.00 -0.94
CA ALA A 93 -7.24 0.35 -0.94
C ALA A 93 -7.20 -1.18 -0.86
N VAL A 94 -6.16 -1.80 -1.42
CA VAL A 94 -5.99 -3.26 -1.46
C VAL A 94 -5.31 -3.77 -0.20
N VAL A 95 -4.24 -3.10 0.22
CA VAL A 95 -3.46 -3.45 1.41
C VAL A 95 -4.32 -3.30 2.67
N LEU A 96 -5.03 -2.17 2.82
CA LEU A 96 -5.95 -2.00 3.96
C LEU A 96 -7.07 -3.04 3.98
N ASN A 97 -7.65 -3.35 2.81
CA ASN A 97 -8.71 -4.36 2.72
C ASN A 97 -8.20 -5.74 3.16
N VAL A 98 -7.06 -6.19 2.64
CA VAL A 98 -6.53 -7.51 2.97
C VAL A 98 -6.02 -7.59 4.42
N THR A 99 -5.40 -6.52 4.93
CA THR A 99 -4.99 -6.44 6.35
C THR A 99 -6.21 -6.48 7.27
N GLY A 100 -7.26 -5.70 6.97
CA GLY A 100 -8.50 -5.71 7.73
C GLY A 100 -9.19 -7.07 7.74
N GLN A 101 -9.19 -7.78 6.62
CA GLN A 101 -9.72 -9.15 6.55
C GLN A 101 -8.87 -10.18 7.29
N LEU A 102 -7.53 -10.05 7.24
CA LEU A 102 -6.61 -11.00 7.85
C LEU A 102 -6.61 -10.91 9.38
N PHE A 103 -6.76 -9.70 9.93
CA PHE A 103 -6.65 -9.43 11.37
C PHE A 103 -7.95 -8.96 12.01
N GLU A 104 -9.07 -8.98 11.29
CA GLU A 104 -10.38 -8.51 11.75
C GLU A 104 -10.35 -7.04 12.22
N GLU A 105 -9.48 -6.23 11.61
CA GLU A 105 -9.29 -4.82 11.97
C GLU A 105 -10.31 -3.93 11.24
N SER A 106 -11.41 -3.61 11.93
CA SER A 106 -12.53 -2.84 11.37
C SER A 106 -12.09 -1.47 10.84
N ARG A 107 -11.17 -0.79 11.54
CA ARG A 107 -10.68 0.53 11.13
C ARG A 107 -9.96 0.48 9.77
N ALA A 108 -9.22 -0.60 9.50
CA ALA A 108 -8.57 -0.78 8.20
C ALA A 108 -9.61 -0.92 7.08
N LEU A 109 -10.71 -1.65 7.32
CA LEU A 109 -11.79 -1.80 6.34
C LEU A 109 -12.54 -0.48 6.09
N GLU A 110 -12.79 0.31 7.14
CA GLU A 110 -13.38 1.65 7.03
C GLU A 110 -12.52 2.59 6.17
N LEU A 111 -11.21 2.66 6.47
CA LEU A 111 -10.26 3.47 5.71
C LEU A 111 -10.18 3.00 4.25
N ALA A 112 -10.21 1.69 4.00
CA ALA A 112 -10.26 1.14 2.64
C ALA A 112 -11.55 1.55 1.91
N GLY A 113 -12.69 1.59 2.61
CA GLY A 113 -14.00 1.98 2.07
C GLY A 113 -14.09 3.45 1.65
N ARG A 114 -13.27 4.32 2.25
CA ARG A 114 -13.24 5.77 1.95
C ARG A 114 -12.52 6.11 0.65
N ILE A 115 -11.77 5.18 0.08
CA ILE A 115 -11.06 5.38 -1.19
C ILE A 115 -12.05 5.17 -2.33
N LYS A 116 -12.14 6.17 -3.22
CA LYS A 116 -13.10 6.15 -4.32
C LYS A 116 -12.93 4.86 -5.14
N PRO A 117 -13.96 4.00 -5.21
CA PRO A 117 -13.83 2.74 -5.92
C PRO A 117 -13.76 3.00 -7.43
N ASP A 118 -12.72 2.48 -8.07
CA ASP A 118 -12.66 2.33 -9.53
C ASP A 118 -12.66 0.83 -9.91
N LEU A 119 -12.74 0.55 -11.22
CA LEU A 119 -12.76 -0.82 -11.71
C LEU A 119 -11.48 -1.59 -11.31
N SER A 120 -10.33 -0.91 -11.33
CA SER A 120 -9.02 -1.47 -10.99
C SER A 120 -8.96 -1.92 -9.53
N ILE A 121 -9.46 -1.10 -8.59
CA ILE A 121 -9.54 -1.40 -7.16
C ILE A 121 -10.47 -2.59 -6.92
N ARG A 122 -11.64 -2.62 -7.58
CA ARG A 122 -12.58 -3.75 -7.45
C ARG A 122 -11.99 -5.06 -7.94
N LEU A 123 -11.27 -5.05 -9.06
CA LEU A 123 -10.57 -6.22 -9.58
C LEU A 123 -9.41 -6.64 -8.67
N ALA A 124 -8.60 -5.68 -8.20
CA ALA A 124 -7.45 -5.95 -7.35
C ALA A 124 -7.84 -6.55 -5.99
N ARG A 125 -8.93 -6.07 -5.37
CA ARG A 125 -9.47 -6.65 -4.12
C ARG A 125 -9.94 -8.09 -4.28
N ARG A 126 -10.37 -8.50 -5.47
CA ARG A 126 -10.72 -9.91 -5.76
C ARG A 126 -9.49 -10.79 -5.95
N LEU A 127 -8.38 -10.22 -6.45
CA LEU A 127 -7.13 -10.95 -6.67
C LEU A 127 -6.32 -11.14 -5.40
N ILE A 128 -6.23 -10.09 -4.58
CA ILE A 128 -5.46 -10.10 -3.34
C ILE A 128 -6.41 -10.33 -2.16
N THR A 129 -6.40 -11.57 -1.68
CA THR A 129 -7.25 -12.05 -0.58
C THR A 129 -6.36 -12.65 0.51
N THR A 130 -6.92 -12.91 1.69
CA THR A 130 -6.23 -13.62 2.80
C THR A 130 -5.58 -14.92 2.31
N ASN A 131 -6.28 -15.71 1.48
CA ASN A 131 -5.73 -16.94 0.90
C ASN A 131 -4.54 -16.69 -0.03
N THR A 132 -4.52 -15.56 -0.75
CA THR A 132 -3.37 -15.17 -1.59
C THR A 132 -2.12 -14.94 -0.73
N LEU A 133 -2.28 -14.37 0.47
CA LEU A 133 -1.20 -14.09 1.43
C LEU A 133 -0.72 -15.34 2.16
N LEU A 134 -1.64 -16.16 2.67
CA LEU A 134 -1.31 -17.36 3.44
C LEU A 134 -0.84 -18.51 2.52
N GLY A 135 -1.25 -18.50 1.25
CA GLY A 135 -0.90 -19.51 0.25
C GLY A 135 0.56 -19.49 -0.21
N VAL A 136 1.38 -18.52 0.22
CA VAL A 136 2.79 -18.37 -0.20
C VAL A 136 3.63 -19.62 0.13
N ASN A 137 3.29 -20.33 1.21
CA ASN A 137 3.96 -21.57 1.63
C ASN A 137 3.16 -22.86 1.37
N SER A 138 1.95 -22.78 0.78
CA SER A 138 1.08 -23.94 0.55
C SER A 138 1.33 -24.64 -0.80
N ARG A 139 0.65 -25.77 -1.05
CA ARG A 139 0.71 -26.52 -2.33
C ARG A 139 0.20 -25.73 -3.54
N ASP A 140 -0.58 -24.65 -3.36
CA ASP A 140 -1.09 -23.77 -4.44
C ASP A 140 -0.18 -22.54 -4.71
N LYS A 141 1.13 -22.78 -4.84
CA LYS A 141 2.12 -21.71 -5.12
C LYS A 141 1.89 -21.04 -6.48
N LEU A 142 1.37 -21.77 -7.46
CA LEU A 142 1.13 -21.27 -8.81
C LEU A 142 -0.06 -20.28 -8.83
N GLY A 143 -1.18 -20.60 -8.19
CA GLY A 143 -2.34 -19.71 -8.12
C GLY A 143 -2.04 -18.39 -7.40
N SER A 144 -1.38 -18.45 -6.23
CA SER A 144 -0.97 -17.24 -5.48
C SER A 144 0.03 -16.37 -6.26
N ARG A 145 0.95 -16.97 -7.03
CA ARG A 145 1.87 -16.23 -7.89
C ARG A 145 1.14 -15.52 -9.03
N LEU A 146 0.28 -16.24 -9.75
CA LEU A 146 -0.49 -15.68 -10.87
C LEU A 146 -1.37 -14.50 -10.44
N ARG A 147 -2.02 -14.59 -9.27
CA ARG A 147 -2.84 -13.48 -8.73
C ARG A 147 -2.01 -12.23 -8.42
N ARG A 148 -0.78 -12.40 -7.91
CA ARG A 148 0.13 -11.28 -7.62
C ARG A 148 0.72 -10.66 -8.88
N ASP A 149 1.00 -11.46 -9.90
CA ASP A 149 1.44 -10.94 -11.19
C ASP A 149 0.29 -10.27 -11.95
N ALA A 150 -0.93 -10.79 -11.86
CA ALA A 150 -2.13 -10.11 -12.34
C ALA A 150 -2.34 -8.77 -11.62
N PHE A 151 -2.14 -8.72 -10.30
CA PHE A 151 -2.14 -7.46 -9.56
C PHE A 151 -1.06 -6.49 -10.07
N ARG A 152 0.16 -6.98 -10.36
CA ARG A 152 1.22 -6.16 -10.96
C ARG A 152 0.82 -5.58 -12.32
N TRP A 153 0.10 -6.35 -13.13
CA TRP A 153 -0.44 -5.86 -14.39
C TRP A 153 -1.50 -4.77 -14.19
N ILE A 154 -2.44 -4.96 -13.27
CA ILE A 154 -3.42 -3.91 -12.90
C ILE A 154 -2.70 -2.66 -12.41
N GLN A 155 -1.66 -2.81 -11.58
CA GLN A 155 -0.82 -1.70 -11.13
C GLN A 155 -0.17 -0.95 -12.28
N ARG A 156 0.17 -1.58 -13.41
CA ARG A 156 0.75 -0.87 -14.57
C ARG A 156 -0.29 -0.16 -15.43
N LEU A 157 -1.53 -0.64 -15.42
CA LEU A 157 -2.65 -0.11 -16.21
C LEU A 157 -3.46 0.95 -15.44
N ALA A 158 -3.39 0.95 -14.11
CA ALA A 158 -4.03 1.94 -13.26
C ALA A 158 -3.48 3.35 -13.57
N LYS A 159 -4.37 4.35 -13.43
CA LYS A 159 -4.12 5.73 -13.85
C LYS A 159 -2.82 6.27 -13.23
N ALA A 160 -2.00 6.90 -14.06
CA ALA A 160 -0.73 7.49 -13.62
C ALA A 160 -0.96 8.63 -12.63
N ARG A 161 0.00 8.83 -11.71
CA ARG A 161 0.05 9.99 -10.81
C ARG A 161 -0.09 11.29 -11.63
N PRO A 162 -0.93 12.25 -11.22
CA PRO A 162 -0.92 13.57 -11.84
C PRO A 162 0.48 14.20 -11.65
N GLN A 163 1.12 14.59 -12.76
CA GLN A 163 2.38 15.33 -12.69
C GLN A 163 2.09 16.67 -12.03
N VAL A 164 2.50 16.82 -10.77
CA VAL A 164 2.58 18.14 -10.15
C VAL A 164 3.84 18.78 -10.73
N ALA A 165 3.65 19.82 -11.55
CA ALA A 165 4.70 20.64 -12.12
C ALA A 165 5.54 21.32 -11.01
#